data_AF-A0A538E975-F1
#
_entry.id   AF-A0A538E975-F1
#
_cell.length_a   1.000
_cell.length_b   1.000
_cell.length_c   1.000
_cell.angle_alpha   90.00
_cell.angle_beta   90.00
_cell.angle_gamma   90.00
#
_symmetry.space_group_name_H-M   'P 1'
#
loop_
_entity.id
_entity.type
_entity.pdbx_description
1 polymer ?
#
loop_
_entity_poly.entity_id
_entity_poly.type
_entity_poly.pdbx_seq_one_letter_code
_entity_poly.pdbx_strand_id
1 'polypeptide(L)'
;MRASPHSPCRSSPGPPEAVVIGSAHARRIGGGGLAPAFAAARARLGLITLLFVLAGLAWWSTVDRMRGMDGGPGTSLGTLGWFLGVWTVMMTAMMLPSVSPTVALYARMTRERSPVAPLVFTSGYLLVWAGAGILAFGVSGLGGRLLGDTLAWDRAGRWIAGGILIAAAAYEVTALKNVCLSKCRSPLGFLLGSWRDGLRGALGMGTRHGAWCLGCCWALMASLFALGVMSIAWMALVAGLIAAEKTLPRGRAVTYGTAAILVVLGVFLVAAPHAIPGLTVPGGSMTQMSR
;
A
#
# COMPACT_ATOMS: atom_id res chain seq x y z
N MET A 1 27.53 12.60 92.97
CA MET A 1 27.17 11.95 91.68
C MET A 1 25.69 12.20 91.43
N ARG A 2 25.32 12.55 90.19
CA ARG A 2 24.06 13.19 89.77
C ARG A 2 22.89 12.21 89.62
N ALA A 3 21.68 12.78 89.81
CA ALA A 3 20.41 12.58 89.09
C ALA A 3 19.57 11.28 89.27
N SER A 4 18.33 11.48 89.74
CA SER A 4 17.10 10.75 89.35
C SER A 4 16.45 11.48 88.13
N PRO A 5 15.30 11.09 87.53
CA PRO A 5 14.46 9.87 87.58
C PRO A 5 14.09 9.37 86.14
N HIS A 6 13.15 8.41 85.95
CA HIS A 6 12.08 8.40 84.91
C HIS A 6 11.48 7.00 84.63
N SER A 7 10.15 6.92 84.72
CA SER A 7 9.29 5.82 84.27
C SER A 7 9.18 5.74 82.73
N PRO A 8 8.81 4.57 82.15
CA PRO A 8 8.23 4.54 80.81
C PRO A 8 6.73 4.19 80.80
N CYS A 9 5.96 5.04 80.14
CA CYS A 9 4.59 4.81 79.68
C CYS A 9 4.52 3.75 78.56
N ARG A 10 3.37 3.08 78.47
CA ARG A 10 2.96 2.13 77.42
C ARG A 10 3.09 2.72 76.02
N SER A 11 3.67 1.96 75.08
CA SER A 11 3.47 2.13 73.63
C SER A 11 2.63 0.97 73.10
N SER A 12 1.53 1.31 72.42
CA SER A 12 0.66 0.35 71.74
C SER A 12 1.29 -0.07 70.40
N PRO A 13 1.21 -1.36 69.98
CA PRO A 13 1.65 -1.75 68.65
C PRO A 13 0.69 -1.21 67.59
N GLY A 14 1.22 -0.45 66.61
CA GLY A 14 0.49 -0.13 65.38
C GLY A 14 0.31 -1.38 64.50
N PRO A 15 -0.67 -1.38 63.57
CA PRO A 15 -0.92 -2.54 62.72
C PRO A 15 0.27 -2.82 61.77
N PRO A 16 0.52 -4.09 61.39
CA PRO A 16 1.71 -4.50 60.66
C PRO A 16 1.73 -3.94 59.23
N GLU A 17 2.83 -3.24 58.88
CA GLU A 17 3.13 -2.65 57.56
C GLU A 17 2.98 -3.63 56.38
N ALA A 18 3.05 -4.94 56.63
CA ALA A 18 2.92 -5.98 55.62
C ALA A 18 1.55 -5.98 54.90
N VAL A 19 0.46 -5.62 55.60
CA VAL A 19 -0.90 -5.59 55.00
C VAL A 19 -1.06 -4.41 54.03
N VAL A 20 -0.36 -3.29 54.30
CA VAL A 20 -0.43 -2.08 53.47
C VAL A 20 0.30 -2.30 52.14
N ILE A 21 1.46 -2.97 52.15
CA ILE A 21 2.24 -3.24 50.94
C ILE A 21 1.53 -4.23 50.01
N GLY A 22 0.90 -5.28 50.55
CA GLY A 22 0.11 -6.24 49.75
C GLY A 22 -1.11 -5.59 49.07
N SER A 23 -1.81 -4.69 49.78
CA SER A 23 -2.97 -3.99 49.22
C SER A 23 -2.61 -2.91 48.19
N ALA A 24 -1.41 -2.31 48.28
CA ALA A 24 -0.92 -1.33 47.32
C ALA A 24 -0.37 -2.00 46.04
N HIS A 25 0.20 -3.20 46.14
CA HIS A 25 0.64 -3.97 44.99
C HIS A 25 -0.55 -4.59 44.24
N ALA A 26 -1.54 -5.13 44.94
CA ALA A 26 -2.77 -5.66 44.34
C ALA A 26 -3.61 -4.57 43.64
N ARG A 27 -3.66 -3.34 44.16
CA ARG A 27 -4.35 -2.21 43.51
C ARG A 27 -3.67 -1.69 42.24
N ARG A 28 -2.35 -1.83 42.11
CA ARG A 28 -1.63 -1.43 40.88
C ARG A 28 -1.86 -2.39 39.71
N ILE A 29 -2.21 -3.65 39.99
CA ILE A 29 -2.36 -4.68 38.96
C ILE A 29 -3.82 -4.73 38.44
N GLY A 30 -4.81 -4.27 39.22
CA GLY A 30 -6.23 -4.41 38.87
C GLY A 30 -6.89 -3.26 38.07
N GLY A 31 -6.33 -2.04 38.05
CA GLY A 31 -7.06 -0.86 37.53
C GLY A 31 -6.43 -0.12 36.34
N GLY A 32 -5.16 -0.36 36.01
CA GLY A 32 -4.39 0.50 35.11
C GLY A 32 -4.26 0.03 33.66
N GLY A 33 -4.65 -1.20 33.33
CA GLY A 33 -4.30 -1.83 32.04
C GLY A 33 -5.28 -1.57 30.89
N LEU A 34 -6.57 -1.40 31.19
CA LEU A 34 -7.60 -1.38 30.17
C LEU A 34 -7.77 -0.01 29.50
N ALA A 35 -7.82 1.08 30.27
CA ALA A 35 -7.96 2.43 29.72
C ALA A 35 -6.85 2.82 28.72
N PRO A 36 -5.54 2.61 29.01
CA PRO A 36 -4.50 2.85 28.02
C PRO A 36 -4.56 1.86 26.85
N ALA A 37 -4.96 0.60 27.06
CA ALA A 37 -5.13 -0.37 25.98
C ALA A 37 -6.29 0.02 25.03
N PHE A 38 -7.41 0.52 25.57
CA PHE A 38 -8.55 1.03 24.80
C PHE A 38 -8.21 2.34 24.09
N ALA A 39 -7.56 3.30 24.75
CA ALA A 39 -7.10 4.54 24.11
C ALA A 39 -6.14 4.25 22.96
N ALA A 40 -5.23 3.31 23.17
CA ALA A 40 -4.32 2.82 22.15
C ALA A 40 -5.12 2.14 21.02
N ALA A 41 -6.06 1.24 21.32
CA ALA A 41 -6.89 0.57 20.30
C ALA A 41 -7.71 1.57 19.47
N ARG A 42 -8.28 2.59 20.12
CA ARG A 42 -9.05 3.67 19.48
C ARG A 42 -8.18 4.54 18.58
N ALA A 43 -6.97 4.88 19.00
CA ALA A 43 -6.01 5.60 18.16
C ALA A 43 -5.58 4.78 16.93
N ARG A 44 -5.41 3.46 17.10
CA ARG A 44 -5.11 2.53 16.00
C ARG A 44 -6.26 2.47 15.00
N LEU A 45 -7.48 2.29 15.49
CA LEU A 45 -8.68 2.28 14.68
C LEU A 45 -8.87 3.64 13.99
N GLY A 46 -8.66 4.75 14.70
CA GLY A 46 -8.73 6.09 14.12
C GLY A 46 -7.75 6.31 12.97
N LEU A 47 -6.50 5.86 13.09
CA LEU A 47 -5.51 5.95 12.03
C LEU A 47 -5.87 5.06 10.82
N ILE A 48 -6.32 3.83 11.08
CA ILE A 48 -6.79 2.92 10.01
C ILE A 48 -7.98 3.56 9.29
N THR A 49 -8.98 4.03 10.01
CA THR A 49 -10.15 4.72 9.45
C THR A 49 -9.74 5.94 8.64
N LEU A 50 -8.82 6.77 9.15
CA LEU A 50 -8.30 7.93 8.41
C LEU A 50 -7.64 7.52 7.08
N LEU A 51 -6.80 6.47 7.09
CA LEU A 51 -6.17 5.97 5.87
C LEU A 51 -7.20 5.44 4.87
N PHE A 52 -8.24 4.74 5.33
CA PHE A 52 -9.33 4.29 4.46
C PHE A 52 -10.17 5.44 3.89
N VAL A 53 -10.47 6.47 4.68
CA VAL A 53 -11.15 7.69 4.20
C VAL A 53 -10.29 8.39 3.15
N LEU A 54 -8.99 8.57 3.39
CA LEU A 54 -8.07 9.15 2.42
C LEU A 54 -7.98 8.30 1.14
N ALA A 55 -7.96 6.97 1.26
CA ALA A 55 -7.99 6.07 0.11
C ALA A 55 -9.30 6.18 -0.69
N GLY A 56 -10.45 6.31 0.00
CA GLY A 56 -11.74 6.52 -0.64
C GLY A 56 -11.84 7.86 -1.36
N LEU A 57 -11.35 8.94 -0.74
CA LEU A 57 -11.26 10.26 -1.37
C LEU A 57 -10.30 10.25 -2.57
N ALA A 58 -9.18 9.52 -2.47
CA ALA A 58 -8.25 9.34 -3.57
C ALA A 58 -8.91 8.58 -4.73
N TRP A 59 -9.65 7.51 -4.45
CA TRP A 59 -10.44 6.78 -5.46
C TRP A 59 -11.46 7.68 -6.15
N TRP A 60 -12.24 8.44 -5.37
CA TRP A 60 -13.19 9.42 -5.91
C TRP A 60 -12.49 10.40 -6.84
N SER A 61 -11.39 11.02 -6.38
CA SER A 61 -10.63 11.99 -7.17
C SER A 61 -10.03 11.38 -8.42
N THR A 62 -9.55 10.13 -8.37
CA THR A 62 -9.03 9.43 -9.55
C THR A 62 -10.13 9.16 -10.56
N VAL A 63 -11.29 8.68 -10.11
CA VAL A 63 -12.46 8.48 -10.99
C VAL A 63 -12.90 9.79 -11.61
N ASP A 64 -13.01 10.86 -10.83
CA ASP A 64 -13.41 12.18 -11.31
C ASP A 64 -12.44 12.76 -12.34
N ARG A 65 -11.13 12.62 -12.10
CA ARG A 65 -10.10 13.09 -13.04
C ARG A 65 -9.99 12.26 -14.32
N MET A 66 -10.37 10.98 -14.29
CA MET A 66 -10.33 10.11 -15.47
C MET A 66 -11.66 10.08 -16.22
N ARG A 67 -12.77 10.51 -15.60
CA ARG A 67 -14.07 10.67 -16.27
C ARG A 67 -13.94 11.63 -17.46
N GLY A 68 -14.26 11.13 -18.65
CA GLY A 68 -14.16 11.91 -19.89
C GLY A 68 -12.79 11.90 -20.55
N MET A 69 -11.80 11.20 -19.98
CA MET A 69 -10.50 10.95 -20.60
C MET A 69 -10.41 9.57 -21.29
N ASP A 70 -11.52 8.86 -21.53
CA ASP A 70 -11.54 7.49 -22.12
C ASP A 70 -11.09 7.37 -23.60
N GLY A 71 -10.25 8.28 -24.07
CA GLY A 71 -9.73 8.33 -25.43
C GLY A 71 -8.60 7.34 -25.69
N GLY A 72 -8.89 6.03 -25.67
CA GLY A 72 -8.07 4.95 -26.24
C GLY A 72 -6.56 4.89 -25.91
N PRO A 73 -5.82 3.94 -26.49
CA PRO A 73 -4.37 3.86 -26.36
C PRO A 73 -3.71 5.02 -27.12
N GLY A 74 -2.91 5.85 -26.44
CA GLY A 74 -2.12 6.92 -27.08
C GLY A 74 -2.54 8.36 -26.75
N THR A 75 -3.50 8.57 -25.87
CA THR A 75 -3.82 9.91 -25.33
C THR A 75 -2.62 10.47 -24.58
N SER A 76 -2.26 11.73 -24.85
CA SER A 76 -1.08 12.35 -24.24
C SER A 76 -1.22 12.32 -22.72
N LEU A 77 -0.21 11.78 -22.02
CA LEU A 77 -0.14 11.71 -20.54
C LEU A 77 -0.16 13.11 -19.87
N GLY A 78 -0.19 14.18 -20.67
CA GLY A 78 -0.16 15.57 -20.22
C GLY A 78 1.23 15.98 -19.77
N THR A 79 1.29 17.03 -18.95
CA THR A 79 2.54 17.48 -18.34
C THR A 79 2.99 16.49 -17.25
N LEU A 80 4.30 16.38 -17.01
CA LEU A 80 4.85 15.51 -15.96
C LEU A 80 4.20 15.78 -14.59
N GLY A 81 3.95 17.05 -14.25
CA GLY A 81 3.32 17.42 -12.99
C GLY A 81 1.89 16.90 -12.85
N TRP A 82 1.08 16.98 -13.91
CA TRP A 82 -0.28 16.43 -13.92
C TRP A 82 -0.26 14.91 -13.78
N PHE A 83 0.57 14.23 -14.59
CA PHE A 83 0.72 12.79 -14.55
C PHE A 83 1.16 12.31 -13.17
N LEU A 84 2.20 12.91 -12.58
CA LEU A 84 2.67 12.54 -11.25
C LEU A 84 1.61 12.80 -10.17
N GLY A 85 0.81 13.86 -10.31
CA GLY A 85 -0.33 14.12 -9.43
C GLY A 85 -1.36 13.00 -9.48
N VAL A 86 -1.85 12.65 -10.68
CA VAL A 86 -2.84 11.57 -10.87
C VAL A 86 -2.27 10.21 -10.44
N TRP A 87 -1.03 9.92 -10.85
CA TRP A 87 -0.29 8.70 -10.49
C TRP A 87 -0.16 8.54 -8.98
N THR A 88 0.24 9.59 -8.26
CA THR A 88 0.42 9.53 -6.82
C THR A 88 -0.90 9.31 -6.11
N VAL A 89 -1.98 9.98 -6.55
CA VAL A 89 -3.34 9.77 -6.01
C VAL A 89 -3.80 8.34 -6.27
N MET A 90 -3.60 7.82 -7.49
CA MET A 90 -3.92 6.43 -7.86
C MET A 90 -3.15 5.41 -7.00
N MET A 91 -1.84 5.59 -6.83
CA MET A 91 -1.02 4.69 -6.01
C MET A 91 -1.40 4.77 -4.53
N THR A 92 -1.77 5.95 -4.06
CA THR A 92 -2.34 6.13 -2.72
C THR A 92 -3.64 5.35 -2.60
N ALA A 93 -4.56 5.48 -3.55
CA ALA A 93 -5.85 4.81 -3.56
C ALA A 93 -5.72 3.27 -3.50
N MET A 94 -4.79 2.70 -4.27
CA MET A 94 -4.60 1.25 -4.32
C MET A 94 -3.76 0.68 -3.17
N MET A 95 -2.67 1.36 -2.81
CA MET A 95 -1.63 0.74 -1.99
C MET A 95 -1.65 1.15 -0.52
N LEU A 96 -2.23 2.31 -0.20
CA LEU A 96 -2.37 2.77 1.18
C LEU A 96 -3.17 1.78 2.05
N PRO A 97 -4.25 1.12 1.55
CA PRO A 97 -4.93 0.07 2.31
C PRO A 97 -3.97 -1.06 2.73
N SER A 98 -3.06 -1.46 1.84
CA SER A 98 -2.10 -2.55 2.11
C SER A 98 -1.03 -2.21 3.14
N VAL A 99 -0.70 -0.92 3.29
CA VAL A 99 0.31 -0.40 4.23
C VAL A 99 -0.29 -0.04 5.59
N SER A 100 -1.62 0.11 5.67
CA SER A 100 -2.33 0.48 6.90
C SER A 100 -2.00 -0.37 8.15
N PRO A 101 -1.90 -1.73 8.11
CA PRO A 101 -1.51 -2.49 9.30
C PRO A 101 -0.07 -2.24 9.72
N THR A 102 0.84 -2.04 8.77
CA THR A 102 2.26 -1.75 9.01
C THR A 102 2.43 -0.38 9.67
N VAL A 103 1.73 0.64 9.16
CA VAL A 103 1.78 2.02 9.72
C VAL A 103 1.15 2.05 11.11
N ALA A 104 0.04 1.34 11.31
CA ALA A 104 -0.61 1.22 12.60
C ALA A 104 0.28 0.51 13.65
N LEU A 105 1.03 -0.50 13.22
CA LEU A 105 2.01 -1.20 14.06
C LEU A 105 3.26 -0.35 14.32
N TYR A 106 3.72 0.40 13.32
CA TYR A 106 4.81 1.35 13.46
C TYR A 106 4.49 2.42 14.51
N ALA A 107 3.34 3.06 14.40
CA ALA A 107 2.85 4.07 15.35
C ALA A 107 2.73 3.55 16.80
N ARG A 108 2.58 2.23 16.97
CA ARG A 108 2.54 1.56 18.28
C ARG A 108 3.91 1.37 18.91
N MET A 109 4.91 1.07 18.09
CA MET A 109 6.27 0.79 18.56
C MET A 109 7.09 2.06 18.73
N THR A 110 6.72 3.15 18.05
CA THR A 110 7.38 4.45 18.21
C THR A 110 7.15 4.98 19.63
N ARG A 111 8.26 5.30 20.33
CA ARG A 111 8.22 5.86 21.69
C ARG A 111 7.63 7.28 21.74
N GLU A 112 7.80 8.04 20.67
CA GLU A 112 7.14 9.33 20.48
C GLU A 112 5.66 9.12 20.14
N ARG A 113 4.75 9.63 20.98
CA ARG A 113 3.30 9.63 20.71
C ARG A 113 2.89 10.61 19.59
N SER A 114 3.85 11.10 18.80
CA SER A 114 3.63 12.10 17.77
C SER A 114 3.14 11.45 16.47
N PRO A 115 2.06 11.97 15.83
CA PRO A 115 1.58 11.48 14.55
C PRO A 115 2.56 11.74 13.39
N VAL A 116 3.60 12.55 13.60
CA VAL A 116 4.56 12.94 12.57
C VAL A 116 5.38 11.74 12.07
N ALA A 117 5.82 10.84 12.94
CA ALA A 117 6.67 9.72 12.53
C ALA A 117 5.96 8.75 11.55
N PRO A 118 4.70 8.32 11.78
CA PRO A 118 3.92 7.56 10.81
C PRO A 118 3.70 8.29 9.47
N LEU A 119 3.51 9.62 9.50
CA LEU A 119 3.38 10.43 8.28
C LEU A 119 4.69 10.45 7.49
N VAL A 120 5.84 10.58 8.16
CA VAL A 120 7.17 10.55 7.52
C VAL A 120 7.50 9.15 6.98
N PHE A 121 7.06 8.09 7.64
CA PHE A 121 7.13 6.74 7.07
C PHE A 121 6.30 6.64 5.78
N THR A 122 5.08 7.15 5.81
CA THR A 122 4.17 7.10 4.65
C THR A 122 4.69 7.97 3.50
N SER A 123 5.31 9.11 3.79
CA SER A 123 5.92 9.95 2.75
C SER A 123 7.11 9.25 2.09
N GLY A 124 7.97 8.57 2.87
CA GLY A 124 9.05 7.74 2.32
C GLY A 124 8.55 6.65 1.39
N TYR A 125 7.41 6.02 1.73
CA TYR A 125 6.74 5.06 0.87
C TYR A 125 6.24 5.68 -0.44
N LEU A 126 5.57 6.84 -0.37
CA LEU A 126 5.05 7.55 -1.55
C LEU A 126 6.16 8.10 -2.45
N LEU A 127 7.32 8.47 -1.90
CA LEU A 127 8.48 8.91 -2.69
C LEU A 127 8.99 7.82 -3.62
N VAL A 128 8.99 6.55 -3.18
CA VAL A 128 9.37 5.42 -4.04
C VAL A 128 8.37 5.25 -5.19
N TRP A 129 7.07 5.39 -4.90
CA TRP A 129 6.03 5.34 -5.93
C TRP A 129 6.09 6.52 -6.89
N ALA A 130 6.39 7.73 -6.40
CA ALA A 130 6.59 8.90 -7.25
C ALA A 130 7.79 8.68 -8.19
N GLY A 131 8.90 8.12 -7.69
CA GLY A 131 10.05 7.72 -8.50
C GLY A 131 9.69 6.70 -9.58
N ALA A 132 8.88 5.68 -9.23
CA ALA A 132 8.35 4.73 -10.21
C ALA A 132 7.48 5.40 -11.28
N GLY A 133 6.69 6.40 -10.90
CA GLY A 133 5.91 7.22 -11.82
C GLY A 133 6.79 8.02 -12.80
N ILE A 134 7.87 8.63 -12.32
CA ILE A 134 8.83 9.34 -13.18
C ILE A 134 9.43 8.37 -14.22
N LEU A 135 9.85 7.18 -13.77
CA LEU A 135 10.37 6.15 -14.67
C LEU A 135 9.31 5.71 -15.70
N ALA A 136 8.07 5.46 -15.27
CA ALA A 136 6.98 5.08 -16.14
C ALA A 136 6.67 6.16 -17.19
N PHE A 137 6.63 7.43 -16.78
CA PHE A 137 6.44 8.57 -17.69
C PHE A 137 7.60 8.68 -18.69
N GLY A 138 8.84 8.52 -18.23
CA GLY A 138 10.03 8.55 -19.09
C GLY A 138 10.02 7.42 -20.13
N VAL A 139 9.73 6.19 -19.71
CA VAL A 139 9.61 5.03 -20.61
C VAL A 139 8.49 5.22 -21.62
N SER A 140 7.32 5.71 -21.17
CA SER A 140 6.17 5.96 -22.05
C SER A 140 6.46 7.07 -23.05
N GLY A 141 7.10 8.16 -22.62
CA GLY A 141 7.49 9.27 -23.48
C GLY A 141 8.58 8.89 -24.49
N LEU A 142 9.56 8.07 -24.08
CA LEU A 142 10.60 7.56 -24.97
C LEU A 142 10.02 6.55 -25.98
N GLY A 143 9.15 5.65 -25.53
CA GLY A 143 8.45 4.71 -26.40
C GLY A 143 7.59 5.43 -27.45
N GLY A 144 6.84 6.45 -27.03
CA GLY A 144 6.04 7.27 -27.97
C GLY A 144 6.90 8.01 -29.00
N ARG A 145 8.08 8.51 -28.62
CA ARG A 145 9.00 9.22 -29.53
C ARG A 145 9.74 8.30 -30.50
N LEU A 146 10.16 7.11 -30.04
CA LEU A 146 10.97 6.18 -30.85
C LEU A 146 10.13 5.23 -31.70
N LEU A 147 8.93 4.88 -31.23
CA LEU A 147 8.15 3.78 -31.77
C LEU A 147 6.69 4.17 -32.06
N GLY A 148 6.33 5.46 -32.00
CA GLY A 148 4.93 5.93 -32.11
C GLY A 148 4.13 5.34 -33.27
N ASP A 149 4.68 5.35 -34.49
CA ASP A 149 4.02 4.78 -35.69
C ASP A 149 3.99 3.24 -35.71
N THR A 150 4.87 2.59 -34.95
CA THR A 150 4.92 1.12 -34.82
C THR A 150 4.10 0.59 -33.64
N LEU A 151 3.91 1.42 -32.60
CA LEU A 151 3.07 1.21 -31.43
C LEU A 151 1.58 1.46 -31.73
N ALA A 152 1.25 1.96 -32.92
CA ALA A 152 -0.11 2.02 -33.42
C ALA A 152 -0.80 0.66 -33.18
N TRP A 153 -2.00 0.71 -32.61
CA TRP A 153 -2.75 -0.44 -32.10
C TRP A 153 -2.89 -1.56 -33.15
N ASP A 154 -3.02 -1.17 -34.41
CA ASP A 154 -3.22 -2.06 -35.56
C ASP A 154 -1.97 -2.84 -35.99
N ARG A 155 -0.78 -2.52 -35.45
CA ARG A 155 0.50 -3.10 -35.88
C ARG A 155 1.21 -3.89 -34.77
N ALA A 156 2.08 -3.27 -33.98
CA ALA A 156 2.82 -3.96 -32.91
C ALA A 156 2.23 -3.76 -31.52
N GLY A 157 1.30 -2.81 -31.33
CA GLY A 157 0.74 -2.46 -30.01
C GLY A 157 0.12 -3.64 -29.27
N ARG A 158 -0.71 -4.45 -29.96
CA ARG A 158 -1.33 -5.65 -29.36
C ARG A 158 -0.32 -6.72 -28.94
N TRP A 159 0.75 -6.90 -29.71
CA TRP A 159 1.78 -7.90 -29.45
C TRP A 159 2.66 -7.48 -28.28
N ILE A 160 2.98 -6.19 -28.19
CA ILE A 160 3.72 -5.62 -27.06
C ILE A 160 2.89 -5.69 -25.78
N ALA A 161 1.61 -5.32 -25.83
CA ALA A 161 0.72 -5.39 -24.67
C ALA A 161 0.51 -6.84 -24.20
N GLY A 162 0.26 -7.77 -25.13
CA GLY A 162 0.20 -9.20 -24.83
C GLY A 162 1.52 -9.74 -24.25
N GLY A 163 2.66 -9.36 -24.85
CA GLY A 163 3.98 -9.72 -24.36
C GLY A 163 4.26 -9.23 -22.94
N ILE A 164 3.86 -8.00 -22.60
CA ILE A 164 3.96 -7.45 -21.24
C ILE A 164 3.11 -8.26 -20.26
N LEU A 165 1.89 -8.65 -20.64
CA LEU A 165 1.00 -9.48 -19.80
C LEU A 165 1.60 -10.87 -19.55
N ILE A 166 2.16 -11.51 -20.59
CA ILE A 166 2.82 -12.82 -20.44
C ILE A 166 4.10 -12.69 -19.60
N ALA A 167 4.90 -11.65 -19.81
CA ALA A 167 6.10 -11.39 -18.99
C ALA A 167 5.72 -11.12 -17.52
N ALA A 168 4.62 -10.40 -17.29
CA ALA A 168 4.09 -10.17 -15.95
C ALA A 168 3.61 -11.48 -15.31
N ALA A 169 2.91 -12.34 -16.05
CA ALA A 169 2.51 -13.66 -15.57
C ALA A 169 3.71 -14.58 -15.25
N ALA A 170 4.79 -14.49 -16.03
CA ALA A 170 6.03 -15.17 -15.71
C ALA A 170 6.64 -14.60 -14.42
N TYR A 171 6.63 -13.28 -14.25
CA TYR A 171 7.08 -12.62 -13.03
C TYR A 171 6.27 -13.03 -11.79
N GLU A 172 4.96 -13.22 -11.94
CA GLU A 172 4.04 -13.68 -10.89
C GLU A 172 4.58 -14.93 -10.18
N VAL A 173 5.07 -15.90 -10.95
CA VAL A 173 5.52 -17.19 -10.42
C VAL A 173 7.00 -17.20 -9.98
N THR A 174 7.72 -16.08 -10.09
CA THR A 174 9.15 -16.03 -9.75
C THR A 174 9.43 -16.15 -8.24
N ALA A 175 10.59 -16.72 -7.90
CA ALA A 175 11.11 -16.69 -6.54
C ALA A 175 11.33 -15.26 -6.03
N LEU A 176 11.75 -14.34 -6.92
CA LEU A 176 11.98 -12.93 -6.58
C LEU A 176 10.69 -12.27 -6.07
N LYS A 177 9.57 -12.40 -6.80
CA LYS A 177 8.29 -11.86 -6.34
C LYS A 177 7.87 -12.47 -5.01
N ASN A 178 8.01 -13.79 -4.84
CA ASN A 178 7.65 -14.47 -3.59
C ASN A 178 8.43 -13.93 -2.38
N VAL A 179 9.73 -13.68 -2.54
CA VAL A 179 10.57 -13.04 -1.51
C VAL A 179 10.08 -11.63 -1.21
N CYS A 180 9.86 -10.79 -2.23
CA CYS A 180 9.35 -9.42 -2.04
C CYS A 180 7.98 -9.43 -1.33
N LEU A 181 7.05 -10.26 -1.79
CA LEU A 181 5.70 -10.36 -1.26
C LEU A 181 5.68 -10.90 0.17
N SER A 182 6.55 -11.84 0.53
CA SER A 182 6.69 -12.31 1.93
C SER A 182 7.13 -11.19 2.88
N LYS A 183 8.08 -10.34 2.45
CA LYS A 183 8.54 -9.19 3.23
C LYS A 183 7.48 -8.10 3.32
N CYS A 184 6.72 -7.87 2.24
CA CYS A 184 5.58 -6.96 2.27
C CYS A 184 4.46 -7.39 3.23
N ARG A 185 4.21 -8.71 3.34
CA ARG A 185 3.15 -9.27 4.20
C ARG A 185 3.56 -9.45 5.67
N SER A 186 4.84 -9.33 6.01
CA SER A 186 5.34 -9.52 7.38
C SER A 186 5.72 -8.18 8.02
N PRO A 187 4.73 -7.39 8.49
CA PRO A 187 4.99 -6.07 9.05
C PRO A 187 5.85 -6.14 10.33
N LEU A 188 5.64 -7.14 11.19
CA LEU A 188 6.41 -7.34 12.41
C LEU A 188 7.88 -7.68 12.13
N GLY A 189 8.13 -8.65 11.24
CA GLY A 189 9.49 -9.05 10.90
C GLY A 189 10.28 -7.92 10.23
N PHE A 190 9.61 -7.15 9.35
CA PHE A 190 10.21 -5.99 8.72
C PHE A 190 10.60 -4.91 9.74
N LEU A 191 9.67 -4.55 10.63
CA LEU A 191 9.90 -3.47 11.60
C LEU A 191 10.94 -3.85 12.65
N LEU A 192 10.94 -5.10 13.14
CA LEU A 192 11.95 -5.57 14.10
C LEU A 192 13.35 -5.67 13.47
N GLY A 193 13.45 -6.15 12.22
CA GLY A 193 14.74 -6.32 11.54
C GLY A 193 15.34 -5.04 10.96
N SER A 194 14.57 -3.94 10.87
CA SER A 194 15.03 -2.69 10.25
C SER A 194 14.69 -1.43 11.03
N TRP A 195 14.35 -1.58 12.31
CA TRP A 195 13.98 -0.46 13.19
C TRP A 195 15.04 0.63 13.20
N ARG A 196 14.61 1.87 13.03
CA ARG A 196 15.45 3.06 13.17
C ARG A 196 14.66 4.16 13.86
N ASP A 197 15.20 4.70 14.93
CA ASP A 197 14.56 5.78 15.66
C ASP A 197 14.63 7.13 14.92
N GLY A 198 13.71 8.03 15.29
CA GLY A 198 13.60 9.38 14.75
C GLY A 198 13.01 9.49 13.34
N LEU A 199 12.81 10.73 12.89
CA LEU A 199 12.15 11.02 11.61
C LEU A 199 12.95 10.51 10.39
N ARG A 200 14.28 10.58 10.43
CA ARG A 200 15.14 10.02 9.37
C ARG A 200 15.02 8.49 9.31
N GLY A 201 14.90 7.84 10.46
CA GLY A 201 14.63 6.41 10.56
C GLY A 201 13.29 6.05 9.94
N ALA A 202 12.24 6.80 10.30
CA ALA A 202 10.90 6.65 9.74
C ALA A 202 10.89 6.74 8.21
N LEU A 203 11.55 7.76 7.64
CA LEU A 203 11.65 7.95 6.20
C LEU A 203 12.38 6.76 5.53
N GLY A 204 13.51 6.34 6.10
CA GLY A 204 14.30 5.21 5.58
C GLY A 204 13.59 3.85 5.67
N MET A 205 12.77 3.64 6.70
CA MET A 205 11.92 2.46 6.80
C MET A 205 10.78 2.52 5.77
N GLY A 206 10.16 3.69 5.60
CA GLY A 206 9.13 3.94 4.59
C GLY A 206 9.61 3.65 3.17
N THR A 207 10.79 4.17 2.80
CA THR A 207 11.38 3.94 1.47
C THR A 207 11.75 2.48 1.25
N ARG A 208 12.32 1.79 2.24
CA ARG A 208 12.60 0.35 2.15
C ARG A 208 11.32 -0.46 1.97
N HIS A 209 10.26 -0.15 2.72
CA HIS A 209 8.97 -0.82 2.57
C HIS A 209 8.34 -0.54 1.21
N GLY A 210 8.45 0.70 0.73
CA GLY A 210 8.07 1.10 -0.62
C GLY A 210 8.79 0.31 -1.70
N ALA A 211 10.10 0.09 -1.56
CA ALA A 211 10.89 -0.69 -2.52
C ALA A 211 10.46 -2.16 -2.58
N TRP A 212 10.18 -2.80 -1.44
CA TRP A 212 9.63 -4.16 -1.43
C TRP A 212 8.25 -4.21 -2.09
N CYS A 213 7.40 -3.22 -1.81
CA CYS A 213 6.06 -3.12 -2.38
C CYS A 213 6.09 -2.94 -3.89
N LEU A 214 6.95 -2.04 -4.37
CA LEU A 214 7.20 -1.85 -5.79
C LEU A 214 7.72 -3.15 -6.41
N GLY A 215 8.68 -3.82 -5.76
CA GLY A 215 9.23 -5.10 -6.20
C GLY A 215 8.18 -6.21 -6.34
N CYS A 216 7.17 -6.30 -5.48
CA CYS A 216 6.12 -7.32 -5.65
C CYS A 216 5.04 -6.95 -6.66
N CYS A 217 4.80 -5.66 -6.94
CA CYS A 217 3.64 -5.19 -7.71
C CYS A 217 3.98 -4.56 -9.06
N TRP A 218 5.26 -4.29 -9.37
CA TRP A 218 5.62 -3.55 -10.59
C TRP A 218 5.16 -4.24 -11.88
N ALA A 219 5.16 -5.58 -11.93
CA ALA A 219 4.70 -6.34 -13.10
C ALA A 219 3.20 -6.16 -13.35
N LEU A 220 2.40 -6.12 -12.28
CA LEU A 220 0.97 -5.83 -12.35
C LEU A 220 0.72 -4.37 -12.74
N MET A 221 1.57 -3.45 -12.30
CA MET A 221 1.52 -2.05 -12.74
C MET A 221 1.88 -1.92 -14.23
N ALA A 222 2.90 -2.62 -14.71
CA ALA A 222 3.25 -2.67 -16.12
C ALA A 222 2.10 -3.23 -16.97
N SER A 223 1.41 -4.26 -16.46
CA SER A 223 0.21 -4.81 -17.08
C SER A 223 -0.93 -3.78 -17.17
N LEU A 224 -1.13 -2.97 -16.12
CA LEU A 224 -2.11 -1.87 -16.14
C LEU A 224 -1.78 -0.84 -17.22
N PHE A 225 -0.51 -0.49 -17.40
CA PHE A 225 -0.09 0.39 -18.50
C PHE A 225 -0.35 -0.23 -19.87
N ALA A 226 -0.05 -1.52 -20.04
CA ALA A 226 -0.26 -2.25 -21.28
C ALA A 226 -1.74 -2.36 -21.67
N LEU A 227 -2.62 -2.56 -20.70
CA LEU A 227 -4.08 -2.63 -20.88
C LEU A 227 -4.72 -1.24 -21.04
N GLY A 228 -4.00 -0.18 -20.68
CA GLY A 228 -4.47 1.20 -20.69
C GLY A 228 -4.71 1.72 -19.27
N VAL A 229 -3.82 2.62 -18.83
CA VAL A 229 -3.87 3.23 -17.48
C VAL A 229 -5.15 4.04 -17.24
N MET A 230 -5.87 4.40 -18.30
CA MET A 230 -7.07 5.24 -18.25
C MET A 230 -8.37 4.44 -18.04
N SER A 231 -8.30 3.11 -18.00
CA SER A 231 -9.47 2.28 -17.71
C SER A 231 -9.65 2.07 -16.21
N ILE A 232 -10.73 2.64 -15.67
CA ILE A 232 -11.13 2.44 -14.26
C ILE A 232 -11.37 0.94 -13.95
N ALA A 233 -11.87 0.17 -14.93
CA ALA A 233 -12.12 -1.26 -14.76
C ALA A 233 -10.81 -2.06 -14.56
N TRP A 234 -9.80 -1.82 -15.40
CA TRP A 234 -8.49 -2.46 -15.26
C TRP A 234 -7.76 -1.98 -14.00
N MET A 235 -7.91 -0.70 -13.68
CA MET A 235 -7.41 -0.13 -12.42
C MET A 235 -7.98 -0.89 -11.21
N ALA A 236 -9.30 -1.08 -11.16
CA ALA A 236 -9.97 -1.80 -10.08
C ALA A 236 -9.57 -3.29 -10.04
N LEU A 237 -9.46 -3.95 -11.19
CA LEU A 237 -9.02 -5.34 -11.27
C LEU A 237 -7.61 -5.51 -10.70
N VAL A 238 -6.66 -4.71 -11.16
CA VAL A 238 -5.26 -4.78 -10.71
C VAL A 238 -5.14 -4.46 -9.23
N ALA A 239 -5.85 -3.44 -8.74
CA ALA A 239 -5.92 -3.15 -7.31
C ALA A 239 -6.46 -4.34 -6.50
N GLY A 240 -7.52 -4.98 -7.00
CA GLY A 240 -8.12 -6.17 -6.40
C GLY A 240 -7.15 -7.36 -6.34
N LEU A 241 -6.42 -7.63 -7.43
CA LEU A 241 -5.41 -8.69 -7.48
C LEU A 241 -4.28 -8.43 -6.47
N ILE A 242 -3.77 -7.19 -6.40
CA ILE A 242 -2.72 -6.83 -5.43
C ILE A 242 -3.22 -6.95 -3.99
N ALA A 243 -4.45 -6.49 -3.73
CA ALA A 243 -5.08 -6.62 -2.43
C ALA A 243 -5.24 -8.10 -2.04
N ALA A 244 -5.73 -8.93 -2.96
CA ALA A 244 -5.89 -10.37 -2.75
C ALA A 244 -4.56 -11.03 -2.40
N GLU A 245 -3.48 -10.74 -3.14
CA GLU A 245 -2.15 -11.30 -2.86
C GLU A 245 -1.58 -10.89 -1.50
N LYS A 246 -1.83 -9.64 -1.11
CA LYS A 246 -1.30 -9.09 0.15
C LYS A 246 -2.13 -9.50 1.36
N THR A 247 -3.42 -9.80 1.21
CA THR A 247 -4.34 -10.04 2.34
C THR A 247 -4.69 -11.51 2.54
N LEU A 248 -4.74 -12.33 1.48
CA LEU A 248 -5.20 -13.71 1.59
C LEU A 248 -4.09 -14.65 2.12
N PRO A 249 -4.43 -15.59 3.02
CA PRO A 249 -3.48 -16.52 3.61
C PRO A 249 -2.96 -17.59 2.62
N ARG A 250 -3.70 -17.85 1.53
CA ARG A 250 -3.33 -18.82 0.49
C ARG A 250 -2.41 -18.21 -0.59
N GLY A 251 -1.28 -17.65 -0.17
CA GLY A 251 -0.42 -16.83 -1.01
C GLY A 251 -0.06 -17.46 -2.37
N ARG A 252 0.33 -18.74 -2.39
CA ARG A 252 0.68 -19.42 -3.66
C ARG A 252 -0.53 -19.57 -4.60
N ALA A 253 -1.67 -20.00 -4.09
CA ALA A 253 -2.87 -20.19 -4.92
C ALA A 253 -3.35 -18.88 -5.55
N VAL A 254 -3.29 -17.77 -4.78
CA VAL A 254 -3.67 -16.45 -5.29
C VAL A 254 -2.68 -15.99 -6.35
N THR A 255 -1.37 -16.13 -6.13
CA THR A 255 -0.34 -15.78 -7.12
C THR A 255 -0.47 -16.61 -8.40
N TYR A 256 -0.74 -17.91 -8.30
CA TYR A 256 -1.01 -18.74 -9.49
C TYR A 256 -2.31 -18.33 -10.20
N GLY A 257 -3.34 -17.94 -9.44
CA GLY A 257 -4.58 -17.38 -9.99
C GLY A 257 -4.34 -16.06 -10.74
N THR A 258 -3.58 -15.13 -10.14
CA THR A 258 -3.15 -13.88 -10.79
C THR A 258 -2.39 -14.17 -12.08
N ALA A 259 -1.41 -15.09 -12.04
CA ALA A 259 -0.64 -15.49 -13.21
C ALA A 259 -1.54 -16.06 -14.32
N ALA A 260 -2.47 -16.94 -13.96
CA ALA A 260 -3.42 -17.52 -14.91
C ALA A 260 -4.31 -16.43 -15.55
N ILE A 261 -4.83 -15.50 -14.77
CA ILE A 261 -5.62 -14.36 -15.27
C ILE A 261 -4.80 -13.53 -16.25
N LEU A 262 -3.54 -13.20 -15.93
CA LEU A 262 -2.67 -12.44 -16.83
C LEU A 262 -2.34 -13.20 -18.12
N VAL A 263 -2.10 -14.52 -18.06
CA VAL A 263 -1.90 -15.35 -19.27
C VAL A 263 -3.15 -15.34 -20.13
N VAL A 264 -4.32 -15.59 -19.55
CA VAL A 264 -5.60 -15.60 -20.27
C VAL A 264 -5.82 -14.24 -20.93
N LEU A 265 -5.66 -13.14 -20.20
CA LEU A 265 -5.80 -11.79 -20.75
C LEU A 265 -4.79 -11.50 -21.88
N GLY A 266 -3.53 -11.90 -21.71
CA GLY A 266 -2.49 -11.72 -22.74
C GLY A 266 -2.82 -12.49 -24.02
N VAL A 267 -3.27 -13.75 -23.90
CA VAL A 267 -3.68 -14.57 -25.04
C VAL A 267 -4.94 -14.00 -25.70
N PHE A 268 -5.95 -13.61 -24.93
CA PHE A 268 -7.18 -13.01 -25.46
C PHE A 268 -6.91 -11.69 -26.18
N LEU A 269 -5.99 -10.86 -25.69
CA LEU A 269 -5.63 -9.59 -26.32
C LEU A 269 -4.95 -9.78 -27.67
N VAL A 270 -4.20 -10.87 -27.84
CA VAL A 270 -3.58 -11.25 -29.12
C VAL A 270 -4.59 -11.92 -30.06
N ALA A 271 -5.45 -12.81 -29.55
CA ALA A 271 -6.33 -13.66 -30.34
C ALA A 271 -7.66 -13.00 -30.74
N ALA A 272 -8.26 -12.21 -29.84
CA ALA A 272 -9.61 -11.63 -30.02
C ALA A 272 -9.73 -10.28 -29.28
N PRO A 273 -9.05 -9.21 -29.76
CA PRO A 273 -9.04 -7.90 -29.09
C PRO A 273 -10.44 -7.25 -29.01
N HIS A 274 -11.36 -7.63 -29.90
CA HIS A 274 -12.75 -7.17 -29.94
C HIS A 274 -13.66 -7.84 -28.89
N ALA A 275 -13.21 -8.92 -28.23
CA ALA A 275 -13.98 -9.62 -27.21
C ALA A 275 -13.72 -9.09 -25.79
N ILE A 276 -12.83 -8.09 -25.62
CA ILE A 276 -12.45 -7.56 -24.31
C ILE A 276 -13.35 -6.37 -23.95
N PRO A 277 -14.25 -6.50 -22.95
CA PRO A 277 -15.11 -5.40 -22.53
C PRO A 277 -14.27 -4.26 -21.95
N GLY A 278 -14.48 -3.02 -22.42
CA GLY A 278 -13.83 -1.82 -21.89
C GLY A 278 -12.47 -1.46 -22.49
N LEU A 279 -12.04 -2.16 -23.55
CA LEU A 279 -10.91 -1.72 -24.37
C LEU A 279 -11.41 -0.76 -25.45
N THR A 280 -11.17 0.54 -25.31
CA THR A 280 -11.55 1.53 -26.32
C THR A 280 -10.64 1.39 -27.54
N VAL A 281 -11.02 0.55 -28.50
CA VAL A 281 -10.36 0.44 -29.80
C VAL A 281 -10.70 1.70 -30.61
N PRO A 282 -9.73 2.52 -31.05
CA PRO A 282 -10.01 3.63 -31.94
C PRO A 282 -10.58 3.10 -33.28
N GLY A 283 -11.81 3.51 -33.65
CA GLY A 283 -12.40 3.24 -34.98
C GLY A 283 -13.75 2.52 -35.01
N GLY A 284 -14.30 2.07 -33.88
CA GLY A 284 -15.53 1.25 -33.86
C GLY A 284 -16.87 1.97 -34.07
N SER A 285 -16.90 3.31 -34.18
CA SER A 285 -18.15 4.08 -34.19
C SER A 285 -18.32 4.93 -35.46
N MET A 286 -18.25 4.32 -36.65
CA MET A 286 -18.61 5.03 -37.89
C MET A 286 -19.25 4.14 -38.96
N THR A 287 -20.03 3.11 -38.58
CA THR A 287 -20.79 2.32 -39.57
C THR A 287 -22.08 1.71 -39.01
N GLN A 288 -22.86 2.48 -38.24
CA GLN A 288 -24.22 2.06 -37.85
C GLN A 288 -25.26 3.20 -37.81
N MET A 289 -25.15 4.17 -38.71
CA MET A 289 -26.22 5.16 -38.95
C MET A 289 -26.48 5.38 -40.45
N SER A 290 -26.55 4.29 -41.21
CA SER A 290 -27.15 4.31 -42.56
C SER A 290 -28.08 3.12 -42.75
N ARG A 291 -29.29 3.24 -42.19
CA ARG A 291 -30.54 2.77 -42.81
C ARG A 291 -31.65 3.71 -42.41
#